data_AF-I8VKE7-F1
#
_entry.id   AF-I8VKE7-F1
#
_cell.length_a   1.000
_cell.length_b   1.000
_cell.length_c   1.000
_cell.angle_alpha   90.00
_cell.angle_beta   90.00
_cell.angle_gamma   90.00
#
_symmetry.space_group_name_H-M   'P 1'
#
loop_
_entity.id
_entity.type
_entity.pdbx_description
1 polymer ?
#
loop_
_entity_poly.entity_id
_entity_poly.type
_entity_poly.pdbx_seq_one_letter_code
_entity_poly.pdbx_strand_id
1 'polypeptide(L)'
;MNRNEAKMVAEELYKLIHKDVRNIVSQTVKEETEEWIGAKEAAKVLGWSVGTLYNRIEEIPHTKLNNRLRFKKSALLQYLNR
;
A
#
# COMPACT_ATOMS: atom_id res chain seq x y z
N MET A 1 -6.75 42.71 2.95
CA MET A 1 -5.65 41.76 3.22
C MET A 1 -4.38 42.57 3.47
N ASN A 2 -3.84 42.52 4.68
CA ASN A 2 -2.58 43.16 5.03
C ASN A 2 -1.40 42.17 4.89
N ARG A 3 -0.17 42.66 4.98
CA ARG A 3 1.04 41.84 4.82
C ARG A 3 1.12 40.68 5.82
N ASN A 4 0.62 40.86 7.04
CA ASN A 4 0.67 39.84 8.08
C ASN A 4 -0.34 38.72 7.79
N GLU A 5 -1.55 39.07 7.36
CA GLU A 5 -2.56 38.11 6.90
C GLU A 5 -2.05 37.31 5.70
N ALA A 6 -1.44 37.98 4.71
CA ALA A 6 -0.83 37.33 3.56
C ALA A 6 0.27 36.34 3.98
N LYS A 7 1.10 36.72 4.95
CA LYS A 7 2.18 35.89 5.48
C LYS A 7 1.63 34.66 6.21
N MET A 8 0.64 34.81 7.08
CA MET A 8 0.01 33.69 7.78
C MET A 8 -0.62 32.69 6.81
N VAL A 9 -1.33 33.18 5.79
CA VAL A 9 -1.92 32.32 4.76
C VAL A 9 -0.85 31.55 3.99
N ALA A 10 0.25 32.20 3.61
CA ALA A 10 1.35 31.54 2.92
C ALA A 10 2.04 30.45 3.76
N GLU A 11 2.22 30.69 5.07
CA GLU A 11 2.81 29.72 5.99
C GLU A 11 1.94 28.48 6.18
N GLU A 12 0.63 28.65 6.36
CA GLU A 12 -0.30 27.53 6.48
C GLU A 12 -0.44 26.77 5.15
N LEU A 13 -0.53 27.49 4.03
CA LEU A 13 -0.57 26.88 2.70
C LEU A 13 0.69 26.05 2.43
N TYR A 14 1.87 26.55 2.80
CA TYR A 14 3.12 25.81 2.65
C TYR A 14 3.10 24.49 3.44
N LYS A 15 2.61 24.51 4.69
CA LYS A 15 2.49 23.29 5.52
C LYS A 15 1.57 22.26 4.90
N LEU A 16 0.42 22.71 4.38
CA LEU A 16 -0.55 21.83 3.72
C LEU A 16 0.03 21.23 2.44
N ILE A 17 0.58 22.05 1.55
CA ILE A 17 1.22 21.58 0.31
C ILE A 17 2.36 20.61 0.63
N HIS A 18 3.22 20.93 1.60
CA HIS A 18 4.34 20.06 1.95
C HIS A 18 3.86 18.69 2.47
N LYS A 19 2.80 18.67 3.27
CA LYS A 19 2.17 17.44 3.75
C LYS A 19 1.59 16.62 2.59
N ASP A 20 0.87 17.27 1.68
CA ASP A 20 0.23 16.60 0.54
C ASP A 20 1.27 16.04 -0.42
N VAL A 21 2.30 16.81 -0.77
CA VAL A 21 3.42 16.36 -1.61
C VAL A 21 4.12 15.16 -0.97
N ARG A 22 4.38 15.19 0.34
CA ARG A 22 5.00 14.05 1.04
C ARG A 22 4.13 12.79 0.95
N ASN A 23 2.82 12.94 1.13
CA ASN A 23 1.88 11.82 1.06
C ASN A 23 1.81 11.24 -0.35
N ILE A 24 1.68 12.09 -1.37
CA ILE A 24 1.65 11.69 -2.78
C ILE A 24 2.93 10.93 -3.12
N VAL A 25 4.11 11.52 -2.85
CA VAL A 25 5.39 10.86 -3.14
C VAL A 25 5.50 9.52 -2.41
N SER A 26 5.10 9.45 -1.14
CA SER A 26 5.14 8.20 -0.37
C SER A 26 4.20 7.13 -0.95
N GLN A 27 3.03 7.53 -1.44
CA GLN A 27 2.09 6.61 -2.09
C GLN A 27 2.63 6.14 -3.45
N THR A 28 3.14 7.05 -4.28
CA THR A 28 3.74 6.71 -5.58
C THR A 28 4.90 5.74 -5.41
N VAL A 29 5.84 6.01 -4.48
CA VAL A 29 6.95 5.10 -4.21
C VAL A 29 6.45 3.73 -3.74
N LYS A 30 5.46 3.68 -2.84
CA LYS A 30 4.86 2.41 -2.40
C LYS A 30 4.27 1.62 -3.57
N GLU A 31 3.58 2.28 -4.48
CA GLU A 31 2.98 1.63 -5.65
C GLU A 31 4.03 1.15 -6.66
N GLU A 32 5.06 1.95 -6.94
CA GLU A 32 6.12 1.58 -7.88
C GLU A 32 7.04 0.47 -7.34
N THR A 33 7.27 0.44 -6.03
CA THR A 33 8.07 -0.59 -5.36
C THR A 33 7.26 -1.82 -4.96
N GLU A 34 5.95 -1.84 -5.22
CA GLU A 34 5.10 -2.95 -4.81
C GLU A 34 5.45 -4.24 -5.57
N GLU A 35 5.82 -5.25 -4.80
CA GLU A 35 6.14 -6.57 -5.34
C GLU A 35 4.89 -7.43 -5.46
N TRP A 36 4.55 -7.79 -6.70
CA TRP A 36 3.46 -8.72 -7.00
C TRP A 36 3.97 -10.15 -7.04
N ILE A 37 3.50 -10.97 -6.11
CA ILE A 37 3.96 -12.36 -5.96
C ILE A 37 2.86 -13.37 -6.35
N GLY A 38 3.30 -14.57 -6.70
CA GLY A 38 2.40 -15.69 -7.03
C GLY A 38 1.93 -16.46 -5.80
N ALA A 39 0.97 -17.38 -5.98
CA ALA A 39 0.42 -18.20 -4.89
C ALA A 39 1.47 -19.02 -4.12
N LYS A 40 2.51 -19.52 -4.80
CA LYS A 40 3.59 -20.27 -4.14
C LYS A 40 4.42 -19.40 -3.19
N GLU A 41 4.73 -18.18 -3.60
CA GLU A 41 5.51 -17.22 -2.81
C GLU A 41 4.66 -16.63 -1.69
N ALA A 42 3.39 -16.32 -1.97
CA ALA A 42 2.43 -15.90 -0.96
C ALA A 42 2.27 -16.95 0.15
N ALA A 43 2.22 -18.24 -0.20
CA ALA A 43 2.18 -19.32 0.76
C ALA A 43 3.44 -19.34 1.64
N LYS A 44 4.63 -19.11 1.07
CA LYS A 44 5.88 -18.98 1.84
C LYS A 44 5.86 -17.78 2.79
N VAL A 45 5.37 -16.63 2.34
CA VAL A 45 5.27 -15.41 3.17
C VAL A 45 4.34 -15.65 4.36
N LEU A 46 3.23 -16.35 4.16
CA LEU A 46 2.26 -16.67 5.21
C LEU A 46 2.64 -17.90 6.07
N GLY A 47 3.70 -18.63 5.71
CA GLY A 47 4.05 -19.89 6.36
C GLY A 47 3.05 -21.03 6.13
N TRP A 48 2.26 -20.97 5.05
CA TRP A 48 1.19 -21.92 4.74
C TRP A 48 1.61 -22.92 3.66
N SER A 49 0.91 -24.06 3.62
CA SER A 49 0.92 -24.90 2.42
C SER A 49 0.16 -24.20 1.29
N VAL A 50 0.50 -24.51 0.03
CA VAL A 50 -0.20 -23.96 -1.13
C VAL A 50 -1.69 -24.36 -1.12
N GLY A 51 -2.01 -25.58 -0.69
CA GLY A 51 -3.40 -26.03 -0.56
C GLY A 51 -4.17 -25.24 0.50
N THR A 52 -3.57 -25.00 1.66
CA THR A 52 -4.16 -24.16 2.72
C THR A 52 -4.43 -22.74 2.21
N LEU A 53 -3.50 -22.18 1.42
CA LEU A 53 -3.67 -20.86 0.82
C LEU A 53 -4.87 -20.80 -0.14
N TYR A 54 -5.08 -21.82 -0.97
CA TYR A 54 -6.26 -21.87 -1.84
C TYR A 54 -7.56 -22.05 -1.06
N ASN A 55 -7.55 -22.87 0.00
CA ASN A 55 -8.73 -23.11 0.82
C ASN A 55 -9.17 -21.88 1.62
N ARG A 56 -8.23 -20.99 1.96
CA ARG A 56 -8.46 -19.77 2.75
C ARG A 56 -8.30 -18.50 1.92
N ILE A 57 -8.49 -18.57 0.60
CA ILE A 57 -8.21 -17.44 -0.28
C ILE A 57 -9.11 -16.22 0.01
N GLU A 58 -10.32 -16.45 0.53
CA GLU A 58 -11.26 -15.39 0.91
C GLU A 58 -10.83 -14.62 2.17
N GLU A 59 -9.95 -15.20 3.00
CA GLU A 59 -9.47 -14.58 4.24
C GLU A 59 -8.29 -13.63 3.98
N ILE A 60 -7.61 -13.76 2.84
CA ILE A 60 -6.36 -13.03 2.55
C ILE A 60 -6.50 -12.06 1.37
N PRO A 61 -5.79 -10.91 1.40
CA PRO A 61 -5.86 -9.93 0.33
C PRO A 61 -5.24 -10.48 -0.96
N HIS A 62 -6.04 -10.53 -2.02
CA HIS A 62 -5.62 -11.06 -3.32
C HIS A 62 -6.30 -10.33 -4.48
N THR A 63 -5.77 -10.53 -5.68
CA THR A 63 -6.37 -10.09 -6.94
C THR A 63 -6.27 -11.21 -7.97
N LYS A 64 -7.17 -11.21 -8.96
CA LYS A 64 -7.12 -12.12 -10.10
C LYS A 64 -6.65 -11.36 -11.33
N LEU A 65 -5.52 -11.77 -11.89
CA LEU A 65 -4.97 -11.25 -13.13
C LEU A 65 -4.83 -12.41 -14.12
N ASN A 66 -5.49 -12.32 -15.28
CA ASN A 66 -5.48 -13.39 -16.30
C ASN A 66 -5.82 -14.78 -15.73
N ASN A 67 -6.86 -14.85 -14.91
CA ASN A 67 -7.32 -16.05 -14.22
C ASN A 67 -6.29 -16.69 -13.25
N ARG A 68 -5.25 -15.94 -12.85
CA ARG A 68 -4.25 -16.35 -11.85
C ARG A 68 -4.33 -15.45 -10.64
N LEU A 69 -4.16 -16.03 -9.45
CA LEU A 69 -4.06 -15.27 -8.22
C LEU A 69 -2.72 -14.52 -8.16
N ARG A 70 -2.83 -13.26 -7.75
CA ARG A 70 -1.73 -12.32 -7.53
C ARG A 70 -1.91 -11.63 -6.20
N PHE A 71 -0.80 -11.48 -5.49
CA PHE A 71 -0.79 -10.95 -4.15
C PHE A 71 0.20 -9.79 -4.08
N LYS A 72 -0.22 -8.69 -3.47
CA LYS A 72 0.69 -7.63 -3.04
C LYS A 72 1.44 -8.14 -1.82
N LYS A 73 2.77 -8.18 -1.88
CA LYS A 73 3.57 -8.65 -0.75
C LYS A 73 3.36 -7.79 0.49
N SER A 74 3.20 -6.47 0.32
CA SER A 74 2.91 -5.56 1.42
C SER A 74 1.58 -5.87 2.13
N ALA A 75 0.54 -6.22 1.36
CA ALA A 75 -0.78 -6.54 1.91
C ALA A 75 -0.76 -7.84 2.72
N LEU A 76 0.01 -8.85 2.28
CA LEU A 76 0.21 -10.08 3.04
C LEU A 76 0.97 -9.82 4.36
N LEU A 77 1.99 -8.96 4.34
CA LEU A 77 2.70 -8.59 5.56
C LEU A 77 1.82 -7.78 6.52
N GLN A 78 0.99 -6.87 6.01
CA GLN A 78 0.01 -6.15 6.81
C GLN A 78 -1.02 -7.10 7.45
N TYR A 79 -1.43 -8.14 6.72
CA TYR A 79 -2.31 -9.18 7.25
C TYR A 79 -1.68 -9.96 8.42
N LEU A 80 -0.37 -10.23 8.36
CA LEU A 80 0.34 -10.90 9.45
C LEU A 80 0.53 -10.03 10.70
N ASN A 81 0.56 -8.70 10.53
CA ASN A 81 0.72 -7.74 11.61
C ASN A 81 -0.62 -7.29 12.24
N ARG A 82 -1.74 -7.91 11.86
CA ARG A 82 -3.06 -7.67 12.41
C ARG A 82 -3.26 -8.46 13.70
#